data_AF-A0A8D8MYB0-F1
#
_entry.id   AF-A0A8D8MYB0-F1
#
_cell.length_a   1.000
_cell.length_b   1.000
_cell.length_c   1.000
_cell.angle_alpha   90.00
_cell.angle_beta   90.00
_cell.angle_gamma   90.00
#
_symmetry.space_group_name_H-M   'P 1'
#
loop_
_entity.id
_entity.type
_entity.pdbx_description
1 polymer ?
#
loop_
_entity_poly.entity_id
_entity_poly.type
_entity_poly.pdbx_seq_one_letter_code
_entity_poly.pdbx_strand_id
1 'polypeptide(L)'
;DEGFSLEYDSGSIRCAPSCNPSCTNARCLSDGSCQCFEGFIQSSAASNVCEPACVPPCVNSSCVRPNQCECWEGYQRVDDNACHPICDAAVMDCTFGSCIDVNVCQCSTGYALATSGNNTRHCSP
;
A
#
# COMPACT_ATOMS: atom_id res chain seq x y z
N ASP A 1 29.74 -7.70 25.57
CA ASP A 1 29.69 -7.84 24.11
C ASP A 1 28.39 -7.26 23.60
N GLU A 2 28.48 -6.01 23.14
CA GLU A 2 27.36 -5.30 22.52
C GLU A 2 27.13 -5.89 21.13
N GLY A 3 25.89 -6.30 20.82
CA GLY A 3 25.52 -6.78 19.47
C GLY A 3 25.27 -8.28 19.32
N PHE A 4 25.34 -9.10 20.38
CA PHE A 4 24.94 -10.51 20.34
C PHE A 4 24.08 -10.88 21.56
N SER A 5 23.09 -11.76 21.36
CA SER A 5 22.20 -12.30 22.39
C SER A 5 22.11 -13.82 22.30
N LEU A 6 21.83 -14.48 23.42
CA LEU A 6 21.65 -15.94 23.46
C LEU A 6 20.26 -16.30 22.92
N GLU A 7 20.21 -17.10 21.85
CA GLU A 7 18.99 -17.71 21.33
C GLU A 7 18.96 -19.21 21.67
N TYR A 8 17.77 -19.70 22.05
CA TYR A 8 17.51 -21.11 22.29
C TYR A 8 16.69 -21.67 21.12
N ASP A 9 17.30 -22.55 20.33
CA ASP A 9 16.61 -23.28 19.26
C ASP A 9 16.82 -24.78 19.47
N SER A 10 15.72 -25.51 19.67
CA SER A 10 15.69 -26.98 19.68
C SER A 10 16.73 -27.65 20.60
N GLY A 11 16.96 -27.07 21.79
CA GLY A 11 17.87 -27.62 22.82
C GLY A 11 19.34 -27.21 22.70
N SER A 12 19.70 -26.38 21.72
CA SER A 12 21.03 -25.76 21.59
C SER A 12 20.97 -24.27 21.91
N ILE A 13 21.96 -23.78 22.65
CA ILE A 13 22.20 -22.35 22.87
C ILE A 13 23.17 -21.87 21.82
N ARG A 14 22.84 -20.79 21.12
CA ARG A 14 23.77 -20.11 20.21
C ARG A 14 23.77 -18.61 20.46
N CYS A 15 24.92 -17.97 20.22
CA CYS A 15 24.98 -16.51 20.13
C CYS A 15 24.44 -16.09 18.76
N ALA A 16 23.36 -15.31 18.75
CA ALA A 16 22.81 -14.69 17.56
C ALA A 16 23.04 -13.17 17.61
N PRO A 17 23.17 -12.49 16.46
CA PRO A 17 23.25 -11.04 16.43
C PRO A 17 22.02 -10.40 17.09
N SER A 18 22.26 -9.33 17.84
CA SER A 18 21.22 -8.56 18.53
C SER A 18 21.16 -7.16 17.94
N CYS A 19 20.00 -6.80 17.39
CA CYS A 19 19.72 -5.49 16.83
C CYS A 19 18.79 -4.72 17.77
N ASN A 20 19.12 -3.46 18.05
CA ASN A 20 18.28 -2.54 18.79
C ASN A 20 18.23 -1.19 18.06
N PRO A 21 17.09 -0.79 17.49
CA PRO A 21 15.78 -1.49 17.50
C PRO A 21 15.80 -2.82 16.75
N SER A 22 14.90 -3.74 17.13
CA SER A 22 14.75 -5.03 16.46
C SER A 22 14.40 -4.88 14.98
N CYS A 23 14.89 -5.80 14.15
CA CYS A 23 14.58 -5.82 12.72
C CYS A 23 13.16 -6.34 12.46
N THR A 24 12.43 -5.70 11.56
CA THR A 24 11.09 -6.11 11.10
C THR A 24 11.17 -6.56 9.63
N ASN A 25 10.69 -7.77 9.32
CA ASN A 25 10.81 -8.41 8.00
C ASN A 25 12.25 -8.48 7.46
N ALA A 26 13.20 -8.63 8.38
CA ALA A 26 14.62 -8.68 8.10
C ALA A 26 15.35 -9.54 9.12
N ARG A 27 16.52 -10.05 8.75
CA ARG A 27 17.46 -10.67 9.69
C ARG A 27 18.46 -9.65 10.20
N CYS A 28 18.79 -9.73 11.48
CA CYS A 28 19.87 -8.95 12.08
C CYS A 28 21.24 -9.53 11.66
N LEU A 29 22.16 -8.64 11.25
CA LEU A 29 23.53 -8.99 10.90
C LEU A 29 24.47 -8.70 12.08
N SER A 30 25.67 -9.28 12.03
CA SER A 30 26.68 -9.16 13.10
C SER A 30 27.19 -7.73 13.34
N ASP A 31 26.99 -6.82 12.39
CA ASP A 31 27.32 -5.39 12.51
C ASP A 31 26.16 -4.55 13.09
N GLY A 32 25.05 -5.19 13.48
CA GLY A 32 23.86 -4.53 13.99
C GLY A 32 22.93 -3.97 12.91
N SER A 33 23.23 -4.19 11.62
CA SER A 33 22.36 -3.80 10.52
C SER A 33 21.27 -4.84 10.21
N CYS A 34 20.18 -4.41 9.58
CA CYS A 34 19.08 -5.29 9.18
C CYS A 34 19.13 -5.59 7.67
N GLN A 35 19.14 -6.87 7.32
CA GLN A 35 19.02 -7.32 5.94
C GLN A 35 17.60 -7.82 5.67
N CYS A 36 16.89 -7.13 4.76
CA CYS A 36 15.53 -7.48 4.37
C CYS A 36 15.43 -8.91 3.83
N PHE A 37 14.29 -9.56 4.11
CA PHE A 37 13.95 -10.84 3.50
C PHE A 37 13.65 -10.69 2.00
N GLU A 38 13.65 -11.81 1.28
CA GLU A 38 13.31 -11.83 -0.14
C GLU A 38 11.90 -11.24 -0.36
N GLY A 39 11.80 -10.36 -1.36
CA GLY A 39 10.55 -9.66 -1.66
C GLY A 39 10.25 -8.47 -0.74
N PHE A 40 11.16 -8.09 0.16
CA PHE A 40 11.06 -6.89 0.98
C PHE A 40 12.20 -5.91 0.66
N ILE A 41 11.94 -4.62 0.85
CA ILE A 41 12.88 -3.52 0.66
C ILE A 41 12.95 -2.66 1.92
N GLN A 42 14.08 -1.98 2.12
CA GLN A 42 14.26 -1.14 3.30
C GLN A 42 13.27 0.02 3.29
N SER A 43 12.57 0.23 4.40
CA SER A 43 11.64 1.35 4.57
C SER A 43 12.40 2.68 4.52
N SER A 44 11.82 3.67 3.87
CA SER A 44 12.35 5.04 3.89
C SER A 44 12.18 5.72 5.25
N ALA A 45 11.28 5.22 6.10
CA ALA A 45 10.99 5.81 7.42
C ALA A 45 11.89 5.27 8.53
N ALA A 46 12.33 4.01 8.44
CA ALA A 46 13.12 3.36 9.48
C ALA A 46 14.06 2.30 8.90
N SER A 47 15.36 2.39 9.22
CA SER A 47 16.39 1.49 8.67
C SER A 47 16.31 0.04 9.18
N ASN A 48 15.64 -0.18 10.31
CA ASN A 48 15.39 -1.52 10.88
C ASN A 48 14.08 -2.16 10.39
N VAL A 49 13.31 -1.47 9.55
CA VAL A 49 12.03 -1.95 9.03
C VAL A 49 12.15 -2.21 7.54
N CYS A 50 11.74 -3.39 7.10
CA CYS A 50 11.57 -3.69 5.68
C CYS A 50 10.09 -3.84 5.33
N GLU A 51 9.71 -3.18 4.25
CA GLU A 51 8.36 -3.14 3.69
C GLU A 51 8.27 -4.07 2.48
N PRO A 52 7.11 -4.68 2.21
CA PRO A 52 6.95 -5.55 1.06
C PRO A 52 7.20 -4.78 -0.25
N ALA A 53 7.88 -5.43 -1.18
CA ALA A 53 8.16 -4.90 -2.50
C ALA A 53 7.10 -5.40 -3.50
N CYS A 54 6.53 -4.47 -4.27
CA CYS A 54 5.63 -4.78 -5.37
C CYS A 54 6.23 -4.24 -6.67
N VAL A 55 6.44 -5.13 -7.64
CA VAL A 55 6.94 -4.79 -8.98
C VAL A 55 6.01 -5.41 -10.04
N PRO A 56 5.27 -4.61 -10.82
CA PRO A 56 5.21 -3.15 -10.79
C PRO A 56 4.63 -2.57 -9.49
N PRO A 57 4.88 -1.28 -9.18
CA PRO A 57 4.34 -0.64 -7.98
C PRO A 57 2.80 -0.64 -8.00
N CYS A 58 2.21 -0.72 -6.81
CA CYS A 58 0.77 -0.63 -6.60
C CYS A 58 0.26 0.79 -6.94
N VAL A 59 -0.85 0.87 -7.67
CA VAL A 59 -1.53 2.11 -8.03
C VAL A 59 -2.91 2.13 -7.38
N ASN A 60 -3.22 3.20 -6.63
CA ASN A 60 -4.44 3.32 -5.82
C ASN A 60 -4.68 2.12 -4.88
N SER A 61 -3.59 1.54 -4.39
CA SER A 61 -3.56 0.35 -3.57
C SER A 61 -2.28 0.33 -2.73
N SER A 62 -2.32 -0.41 -1.63
CA SER A 62 -1.18 -0.63 -0.75
C SER A 62 -0.51 -1.96 -1.05
N CYS A 63 0.83 -2.00 -1.08
CA CYS A 63 1.57 -3.26 -1.13
C CYS A 63 1.50 -3.92 0.26
N VAL A 64 0.74 -5.00 0.40
CA VAL A 64 0.51 -5.64 1.71
C VAL A 64 1.38 -6.88 1.92
N ARG A 65 1.82 -7.50 0.81
CA ARG A 65 2.79 -8.61 0.77
C ARG A 65 3.62 -8.49 -0.50
N PRO A 66 4.76 -9.20 -0.63
CA PRO A 66 5.56 -9.15 -1.84
C PRO A 66 4.70 -9.44 -3.09
N ASN A 67 4.69 -8.50 -4.03
CA ASN A 67 3.87 -8.51 -5.25
C ASN A 67 2.36 -8.70 -5.03
N GLN A 68 1.83 -8.33 -3.86
CA GLN A 68 0.40 -8.35 -3.59
C GLN A 68 -0.10 -6.96 -3.19
N CYS A 69 -0.88 -6.35 -4.08
CA CYS A 69 -1.53 -5.07 -3.85
C CYS A 69 -2.96 -5.26 -3.31
N GLU A 70 -3.38 -4.41 -2.38
CA GLU A 70 -4.74 -4.34 -1.85
C GLU A 70 -5.32 -2.94 -2.09
N CYS A 71 -6.47 -2.87 -2.76
CA CYS A 71 -7.12 -1.60 -3.11
C CYS A 71 -7.48 -0.81 -1.85
N TRP A 72 -7.38 0.51 -1.94
CA TRP A 72 -7.87 1.38 -0.88
C TRP A 72 -9.40 1.31 -0.76
N GLU A 73 -9.92 1.77 0.37
CA GLU A 73 -11.37 1.84 0.58
C GLU A 73 -12.04 2.69 -0.50
N GLY A 74 -13.12 2.18 -1.08
CA GLY A 74 -13.83 2.83 -2.19
C GLY A 74 -13.14 2.67 -3.56
N TYR A 75 -12.08 1.87 -3.67
CA TYR A 75 -11.46 1.51 -4.94
C TYR A 75 -11.71 0.04 -5.30
N GLN A 76 -11.85 -0.24 -6.59
CA GLN A 76 -12.07 -1.57 -7.14
C GLN A 76 -10.88 -2.02 -7.99
N ARG A 77 -10.50 -3.28 -7.85
CA ARG A 77 -9.42 -3.90 -8.63
C ARG A 77 -9.78 -3.89 -10.12
N VAL A 78 -8.85 -3.41 -10.95
CA VAL A 78 -8.93 -3.53 -12.41
C VAL A 78 -7.80 -4.38 -13.00
N ASP A 79 -6.69 -4.49 -12.27
CA ASP A 79 -5.50 -5.27 -12.64
C ASP A 79 -4.81 -5.81 -11.37
N ASP A 80 -3.74 -6.57 -11.52
CA ASP A 80 -3.00 -7.17 -10.41
C ASP A 80 -2.38 -6.11 -9.47
N ASN A 81 -1.93 -4.98 -10.02
CA ASN A 81 -1.32 -3.88 -9.28
C ASN A 81 -2.10 -2.56 -9.32
N ALA A 82 -3.29 -2.52 -9.93
CA ALA A 82 -4.03 -1.28 -10.13
C ALA A 82 -5.49 -1.37 -9.72
N CYS A 83 -5.97 -0.28 -9.12
CA CYS A 83 -7.36 -0.10 -8.73
C CYS A 83 -7.92 1.21 -9.29
N HIS A 84 -9.21 1.23 -9.61
CA HIS A 84 -9.94 2.44 -9.99
C HIS A 84 -10.88 2.88 -8.88
N PRO A 85 -11.09 4.19 -8.70
CA PRO A 85 -12.06 4.69 -7.75
C PRO A 85 -13.48 4.25 -8.15
N ILE A 86 -14.31 3.98 -7.15
CA ILE A 86 -15.72 3.68 -7.33
C ILE A 86 -16.49 5.00 -7.30
N CYS A 87 -17.27 5.25 -8.34
CA CYS A 87 -18.32 6.28 -8.35
C CYS A 87 -19.67 5.57 -8.35
N ASP A 88 -20.35 5.60 -7.22
CA ASP A 88 -21.69 5.01 -7.07
C ASP A 88 -22.70 5.92 -7.78
N ALA A 89 -23.31 5.41 -8.85
CA ALA A 89 -24.28 6.12 -9.67
C ALA A 89 -25.50 6.61 -8.87
N ALA A 90 -25.78 6.06 -7.68
CA ALA A 90 -26.82 6.58 -6.79
C ALA A 90 -26.51 7.99 -6.25
N VAL A 91 -25.22 8.32 -6.08
CA VAL A 91 -24.78 9.59 -5.49
C VAL A 91 -23.93 10.44 -6.43
N MET A 92 -23.24 9.82 -7.40
CA MET A 92 -22.36 10.48 -8.36
C MET A 92 -22.36 9.75 -9.71
N ASP A 93 -22.95 10.36 -10.73
CA ASP A 93 -22.98 9.87 -12.11
C ASP A 93 -21.92 10.57 -12.98
N CYS A 94 -20.83 9.86 -13.30
CA CYS A 94 -19.74 10.36 -14.13
C CYS A 94 -19.91 10.09 -15.63
N THR A 95 -21.13 9.82 -16.15
CA THR A 95 -21.34 9.48 -17.58
C THR A 95 -20.71 10.48 -18.56
N PHE A 96 -20.69 11.78 -18.23
CA PHE A 96 -20.04 12.83 -19.04
C PHE A 96 -18.74 13.36 -18.40
N GLY A 97 -18.04 12.51 -17.67
CA GLY A 97 -16.78 12.82 -17.01
C GLY A 97 -15.93 11.57 -16.81
N SER A 98 -14.98 11.65 -15.90
CA SER A 98 -14.16 10.53 -15.46
C SER A 98 -14.15 10.48 -13.95
N CYS A 99 -14.33 9.29 -13.38
CA CYS A 99 -14.20 9.06 -11.94
C CYS A 99 -12.70 9.14 -11.59
N ILE A 100 -12.30 10.22 -10.92
CA ILE A 100 -10.89 10.50 -10.59
C ILE A 100 -10.56 10.21 -9.12
N ASP A 101 -11.58 10.10 -8.27
CA ASP A 101 -11.51 9.67 -6.87
C ASP A 101 -12.89 9.14 -6.45
N VAL A 102 -13.01 8.57 -5.26
CA VAL A 102 -14.25 7.95 -4.74
C VAL A 102 -15.39 8.97 -4.76
N ASN A 103 -16.40 8.72 -5.60
CA ASN A 103 -17.52 9.62 -5.84
C ASN A 103 -17.10 11.06 -6.24
N VAL A 104 -15.99 11.21 -6.96
CA VAL A 104 -15.52 12.50 -7.51
C VAL A 104 -15.31 12.36 -9.02
N CYS A 105 -16.10 13.11 -9.81
CA CYS A 105 -15.92 13.19 -11.25
C CYS A 105 -15.13 14.44 -11.67
N GLN A 106 -14.21 14.26 -12.61
CA GLN A 106 -13.75 15.33 -13.48
C GLN A 106 -14.67 15.38 -14.71
N CYS A 107 -15.44 16.45 -14.86
CA CYS A 107 -16.33 16.59 -16.02
C CYS A 107 -15.54 16.85 -17.32
N SER A 108 -16.04 16.30 -18.42
CA SER A 108 -15.46 16.49 -19.75
C SER A 108 -15.63 17.94 -20.22
N THR A 109 -14.85 18.36 -21.22
CA THR A 109 -14.97 19.70 -21.78
C THR A 109 -16.39 19.98 -22.26
N GLY A 110 -16.94 21.13 -21.86
CA GLY A 110 -18.33 21.51 -22.15
C GLY A 110 -19.35 20.98 -21.16
N TYR A 111 -18.94 20.31 -20.08
CA TYR A 111 -19.79 19.87 -18.99
C TYR A 111 -19.32 20.45 -17.66
N ALA A 112 -20.26 20.77 -16.77
CA ALA A 112 -20.03 21.24 -15.41
C ALA A 112 -20.75 20.33 -14.40
N LEU A 113 -20.26 20.35 -13.16
CA LEU A 113 -20.82 19.53 -12.09
C LEU A 113 -22.15 20.13 -11.60
N ALA A 114 -23.23 19.35 -11.71
CA ALA A 114 -24.59 19.70 -11.31
C ALA A 114 -25.16 18.69 -10.31
N THR A 115 -26.31 19.01 -9.71
CA THR A 115 -27.00 18.18 -8.73
C THR A 115 -28.45 17.95 -9.18
N SER A 116 -28.88 16.70 -9.20
CA SER A 116 -30.25 16.29 -9.50
C SER A 116 -31.17 16.47 -8.28
N GLY A 117 -32.49 16.44 -8.49
CA GLY A 117 -33.48 16.57 -7.41
C GLY A 117 -33.44 15.48 -6.34
N ASN A 118 -32.74 14.37 -6.60
CA ASN A 118 -32.48 13.28 -5.65
C ASN A 118 -31.09 13.39 -4.97
N ASN A 119 -30.44 14.55 -5.04
CA ASN A 119 -29.07 14.83 -4.55
C ASN A 119 -27.94 14.08 -5.28
N THR A 120 -28.22 13.34 -6.36
CA THR A 120 -27.16 12.74 -7.18
C THR A 120 -26.40 13.84 -7.92
N ARG A 121 -25.08 13.87 -7.76
CA ARG A 121 -24.20 14.77 -8.52
C ARG A 121 -23.90 14.16 -9.88
N HIS A 122 -23.79 14.98 -10.91
CA HIS A 122 -23.54 14.52 -12.28
C HIS A 122 -22.90 15.61 -13.13
N CYS A 123 -22.30 15.24 -14.25
CA CYS A 123 -21.80 16.21 -15.22
C CYS A 123 -22.91 16.57 -16.23
N SER A 124 -23.28 17.85 -16.31
CA SER A 124 -24.28 18.38 -17.24
C SER A 124 -23.68 19.43 -18.19
N PRO A 125 -24.17 19.58 -19.42
CA PRO A 125 -23.76 20.68 -20.30
C PRO A 125 -23.97 22.07 -19.69
#